data_AF-A0A524D6Z6-F1
#
_entry.id   AF-A0A524D6Z6-F1
#
_cell.length_a   1.000
_cell.length_b   1.000
_cell.length_c   1.000
_cell.angle_alpha   90.00
_cell.angle_beta   90.00
_cell.angle_gamma   90.00
#
_symmetry.space_group_name_H-M   'P 1'
#
loop_
_entity.id
_entity.type
_entity.pdbx_description
1 polymer ?
#
loop_
_entity_poly.entity_id
_entity_poly.type
_entity_poly.pdbx_seq_one_letter_code
_entity_poly.pdbx_strand_id
1 'polypeptide(L)' 'MTTEEGEDIFVHFSAIQGDEDAYKTLYENDRVSFTIVEGEKGPQASDVEIIEKAPRKQKSYGRGGGGGRGRY' A
#
# COMPACT_ATOMS: atom_id res chain seq x y z
N MET A 1 5.20 9.53 -5.84
CA MET A 1 3.73 9.54 -5.79
C MET A 1 3.30 10.73 -6.61
N THR A 2 2.44 10.56 -7.60
CA THR A 2 2.05 11.65 -8.50
C THR A 2 0.67 12.13 -8.05
N THR A 3 0.53 13.44 -7.82
CA THR A 3 -0.76 14.04 -7.48
C THR A 3 -1.68 14.07 -8.70
N GLU A 4 -2.97 14.32 -8.48
CA GLU A 4 -3.94 14.50 -9.56
C GLU A 4 -3.61 15.71 -10.46
N GLU A 5 -2.74 16.60 -9.99
CA GLU A 5 -2.25 17.78 -10.72
C GLU A 5 -0.94 17.51 -11.49
N GLY A 6 -0.38 16.28 -11.41
CA GLY A 6 0.82 15.89 -12.13
C GLY A 6 2.13 16.32 -11.45
N GLU A 7 2.08 16.76 -10.20
CA GLU A 7 3.27 17.07 -9.42
C GLU A 7 3.82 15.81 -8.74
N ASP A 8 5.13 15.59 -8.91
CA ASP A 8 5.84 14.51 -8.23
C ASP A 8 6.20 14.93 -6.81
N ILE A 9 5.54 14.30 -5.84
CA ILE A 9 5.82 14.53 -4.42
C ILE A 9 6.77 13.47 -3.90
N PHE A 10 7.84 13.95 -3.26
CA PHE A 10 8.81 13.09 -2.61
C PHE A 10 8.26 12.56 -1.28
N VAL A 11 8.30 11.24 -1.11
CA VAL A 11 7.83 10.56 0.11
C VAL A 11 9.00 9.78 0.69
N HIS A 12 9.41 10.13 1.91
CA HIS A 12 10.42 9.34 2.63
C HIS A 12 9.73 8.22 3.42
N PHE A 13 10.33 7.02 3.44
CA PHE A 13 9.77 5.87 4.17
C PHE A 13 9.57 6.14 5.67
N SER A 14 10.27 7.11 6.23
CA SER A 14 10.09 7.54 7.62
C SER A 14 8.76 8.25 7.86
N ALA A 15 8.23 8.96 6.85
CA ALA A 15 6.98 9.70 6.92
C ALA A 15 5.74 8.79 6.85
N ILE A 16 5.91 7.52 6.47
CA ILE A 16 4.85 6.53 6.42
C ILE A 16 4.57 6.01 7.83
N GLN A 17 3.37 6.29 8.32
CA GLN A 17 2.80 5.77 9.55
C GLN A 17 2.23 4.38 9.26
N GLY A 18 2.66 3.36 10.00
CA GLY A 18 2.19 1.99 9.85
C GLY A 18 2.63 1.13 11.02
N ASP A 19 1.81 0.14 11.36
CA ASP A 19 2.12 -0.84 12.40
C ASP A 19 3.43 -1.57 12.11
N GLU A 20 4.21 -1.82 13.16
CA GLU A 20 5.58 -2.38 13.09
C GLU A 20 5.65 -3.75 12.38
N ASP A 21 4.53 -4.47 12.31
CA ASP A 21 4.37 -5.76 11.63
C ASP A 21 3.97 -5.65 10.14
N ALA A 22 3.48 -4.49 9.71
CA ALA A 22 3.11 -4.22 8.33
C ALA A 22 4.19 -3.31 7.72
N TYR A 23 5.16 -3.90 7.03
CA TYR A 23 6.15 -3.18 6.23
C TYR A 23 5.49 -1.97 5.55
N LYS A 24 6.11 -0.79 5.72
CA LYS A 24 5.73 0.54 5.19
C LYS A 24 5.73 0.58 3.66
N THR A 25 5.02 -0.36 3.05
CA THR A 25 4.99 -0.66 1.64
C THR A 25 3.67 -0.17 1.12
N LEU A 26 3.71 0.95 0.41
CA LEU A 26 2.58 1.45 -0.37
C LEU A 26 2.51 0.65 -1.67
N TYR A 27 1.35 0.08 -1.95
CA TYR A 27 1.13 -0.63 -3.21
C TYR A 27 0.46 0.30 -4.21
N GLU A 28 0.60 -0.03 -5.50
CA GLU A 28 -0.16 0.63 -6.55
C GLU A 28 -1.66 0.59 -6.23
N ASN A 29 -2.35 1.71 -6.42
CA ASN A 29 -3.76 1.92 -6.09
C ASN A 29 -4.11 1.94 -4.59
N ASP A 30 -3.16 1.80 -3.66
CA ASP A 30 -3.45 2.06 -2.24
C ASP A 30 -3.83 3.54 -2.10
N ARG A 31 -4.97 3.83 -1.47
CA ARG A 31 -5.32 5.20 -1.13
C ARG A 31 -4.68 5.56 0.19
N VAL A 32 -3.95 6.66 0.18
CA VAL A 32 -3.26 7.18 1.35
C VAL A 32 -3.69 8.63 1.57
N SER A 33 -3.78 9.01 2.85
CA SER A 33 -3.85 10.40 3.28
C SER A 33 -2.45 10.86 3.65
N PHE A 34 -2.10 12.08 3.28
CA PHE A 34 -0.81 12.67 3.61
C PHE A 34 -0.95 14.19 3.59
N THR A 35 -0.05 14.86 4.30
CA THR A 35 0.03 16.32 4.29
C THR A 35 1.23 16.76 3.46
N ILE A 36 1.02 17.68 2.51
CA ILE A 36 2.11 18.28 1.74
C ILE A 36 2.73 19.38 2.60
N VAL A 37 4.03 19.25 2.86
CA VAL A 37 4.81 20.25 3.60
C VAL A 37 5.98 20.73 2.74
N GLU A 38 6.30 22.02 2.85
CA GLU A 38 7.42 22.61 2.12
C GLU A 38 8.73 22.22 2.82
N GLY A 39 9.55 21.39 2.17
CA GLY A 39 10.84 20.94 2.68
C GLY A 39 12.02 21.65 2.02
N GLU A 40 13.22 21.45 2.56
CA GLU A 40 14.46 22.05 2.02
C GLU A 40 14.77 21.67 0.56
N LYS A 41 14.18 20.58 0.06
CA LYS A 41 14.35 20.09 -1.32
C LYS A 41 13.09 20.22 -2.18
N GLY A 42 12.07 20.94 -1.70
CA GLY A 42 10.76 21.06 -2.33
C GLY A 42 9.64 20.39 -1.54
N PRO A 43 8.42 20.34 -2.10
CA PRO A 43 7.26 19.75 -1.45
C PRO A 43 7.48 18.26 -1.17
N GLN A 44 7.24 17.86 0.08
CA GLN A 44 7.35 16.48 0.54
C GLN A 44 6.09 16.05 1.29
N ALA A 45 5.83 14.74 1.31
CA ALA A 45 4.72 14.19 2.08
C ALA A 45 5.13 13.94 3.54
N SER A 46 4.36 14.47 4.48
CA SER A 46 4.39 14.17 5.91
C SER A 46 3.15 13.40 6.33
N ASP A 47 3.27 12.64 7.42
CA ASP A 47 2.16 11.93 8.07
C ASP A 47 1.35 11.08 7.10
N VAL A 48 2.03 10.20 6.36
CA VAL A 48 1.42 9.36 5.33
C VAL A 48 0.72 8.17 6.00
N GLU A 49 -0.60 8.14 5.92
CA GLU A 49 -1.47 7.12 6.49
C GLU A 49 -2.26 6.38 5.41
N ILE A 50 -2.32 5.05 5.48
CA ILE A 50 -3.07 4.24 4.52
C ILE A 50 -4.55 4.24 4.92
N ILE A 51 -5.36 5.03 4.20
CA ILE A 51 -6.81 5.12 4.43
C ILE A 51 -7.57 3.95 3.81
N GLU A 52 -7.11 3.44 2.65
CA GLU A 52 -7.73 2.32 1.97
C GLU A 52 -6.65 1.45 1.34
N LYS A 53 -6.51 0.24 1.86
CA LYS A 53 -5.71 -0.79 1.22
C LYS A 53 -6.43 -1.19 -0.07
N ALA A 54 -5.76 -1.04 -1.21
CA ALA A 54 -6.25 -1.53 -2.48
C ALA A 54 -6.66 -3.00 -2.31
N PRO A 55 -7.68 -3.47 -3.05
CA PRO A 55 -8.05 -4.87 -3.06
C PRO A 55 -6.85 -5.67 -3.58
N ARG A 56 -5.99 -6.10 -2.65
CA ARG A 56 -4.89 -7.01 -2.93
C ARG A 56 -5.61 -8.26 -3.38
N LYS A 57 -5.57 -8.51 -4.69
CA LYS A 57 -6.05 -9.75 -5.28
C LYS A 57 -5.11 -10.81 -4.73
N GLN A 58 -5.39 -11.26 -3.50
CA GLN A 58 -4.66 -12.30 -2.82
C GLN A 58 -4.96 -13.53 -3.67
N LYS A 59 -4.08 -13.76 -4.64
CA LYS A 59 -4.06 -14.94 -5.45
C LYS A 59 -3.85 -16.08 -4.46
N SER A 60 -4.96 -16.67 -4.02
CA SER A 60 -5.02 -17.87 -3.21
C SER A 60 -4.46 -19.01 -4.05
N TYR A 61 -3.14 -19.06 -4.17
CA TYR A 61 -2.45 -20.26 -4.62
C TYR A 61 -2.13 -21.07 -3.37
N GLY A 62 -3.11 -21.87 -2.91
CA GLY A 62 -3.01 -22.51 -1.60
C GLY A 62 -4.06 -23.58 -1.28
N ARG A 63 -4.14 -24.62 -2.11
CA ARG A 63 -4.13 -26.03 -1.69
C ARG A 63 -5.13 -26.51 -0.61
N GLY A 64 -6.09 -27.33 -1.05
CA GLY A 64 -6.76 -28.36 -0.26
C GLY A 64 -7.87 -28.99 -1.12
N GLY A 65 -8.06 -30.28 -1.27
CA GLY A 65 -7.52 -31.51 -0.68
C GLY A 65 -8.46 -32.62 -1.19
N GLY A 66 -7.92 -33.78 -1.56
CA GLY A 66 -8.65 -34.81 -2.31
C GLY A 66 -9.86 -35.41 -1.58
N GLY A 67 -10.75 -36.01 -2.36
CA GLY A 67 -11.83 -36.86 -1.84
C GLY A 67 -12.85 -37.21 -2.92
N GLY A 68 -12.68 -38.36 -3.58
CA GLY A 68 -13.67 -38.82 -4.56
C GLY A 68 -13.29 -40.12 -5.26
N ARG A 69 -12.73 -41.11 -4.55
CA ARG A 69 -12.76 -42.49 -5.05
C ARG A 69 -14.20 -43.00 -4.96
N GLY A 70 -14.98 -42.77 -6.00
CA GLY A 70 -16.21 -43.51 -6.26
C GLY A 70 -15.84 -44.92 -6.69
N ARG A 71 -15.73 -45.84 -5.72
CA ARG A 71 -15.97 -47.26 -5.97
C ARG A 71 -17.49 -47.40 -6.08
N TYR A 72 -17.97 -47.90 -7.22
CA TYR A 72 -18.81 -49.09 -7.42
C TYR A 72 -19.21 -49.11 -8.90
#